data_AF-A0A847F8Z0-F1
#
_entry.id   AF-A0A847F8Z0-F1
#
_cell.length_a   1.000
_cell.length_b   1.000
_cell.length_c   1.000
_cell.angle_alpha   90.00
_cell.angle_beta   90.00
_cell.angle_gamma   90.00
#
_symmetry.space_group_name_H-M   'P 1'
#
loop_
_entity.id
_entity.type
_entity.pdbx_description
1 polymer ?
#
loop_
_entity_poly.entity_id
_entity_poly.type
_entity_poly.pdbx_seq_one_letter_code
_entity_poly.pdbx_strand_id
1 'polypeptide(L)' 'KLKKFSTSYAPIFALGIEAYITCQKWGGEFQYFGVIEAAIEAARSGLNPLVVCAEGESSGLIRRLTDAAISYQVFEAALV' A
#
# COMPACT_ATOMS: atom_id res chain seq x y z
N LYS A 1 5.73 12.36 4.90
CA LYS A 1 6.24 11.70 3.65
C LYS A 1 5.15 11.09 2.79
N LEU A 2 4.07 10.52 3.37
CA LEU A 2 2.97 9.94 2.58
C LEU A 2 2.42 10.91 1.51
N LYS A 3 2.25 12.21 1.83
CA LYS A 3 1.89 13.26 0.83
C LYS A 3 2.75 13.29 -0.43
N LYS A 4 4.06 12.98 -0.32
CA LYS A 4 4.99 12.98 -1.47
C LYS A 4 4.81 11.73 -2.33
N PHE A 5 4.53 10.58 -1.70
CA PHE A 5 4.28 9.35 -2.44
C PHE A 5 2.87 9.37 -3.04
N SER A 6 1.86 9.85 -2.32
CA SER A 6 0.47 9.84 -2.79
C SER A 6 0.20 10.63 -4.07
N THR A 7 1.11 11.50 -4.52
CA THR A 7 0.97 12.26 -5.78
C THR A 7 1.28 11.44 -7.03
N SER A 8 2.03 10.35 -6.91
CA SER A 8 2.50 9.55 -8.06
C SER A 8 1.98 8.12 -8.07
N TYR A 9 1.17 7.76 -7.07
CA TYR A 9 0.66 6.41 -6.88
C TYR A 9 -0.83 6.46 -6.58
N ALA A 10 -1.60 5.66 -7.31
CA ALA A 10 -3.03 5.50 -7.14
C ALA A 10 -3.47 4.13 -7.71
N PRO A 11 -4.37 3.40 -7.03
CA PRO A 11 -5.00 3.71 -5.74
C PRO A 11 -4.05 3.54 -4.54
N ILE A 12 -4.42 4.13 -3.40
CA ILE A 12 -3.69 4.03 -2.13
C ILE A 12 -4.44 3.09 -1.20
N PHE A 13 -3.71 2.17 -0.57
CA PHE A 13 -4.25 1.19 0.35
C PHE A 13 -3.56 1.27 1.71
N ALA A 14 -4.31 0.94 2.76
CA ALA A 14 -3.80 0.81 4.12
C ALA A 14 -3.89 -0.65 4.59
N LEU A 15 -2.76 -1.27 4.90
CA LEU A 15 -2.67 -2.63 5.42
C LEU A 15 -2.22 -2.59 6.88
N GLY A 16 -3.13 -2.94 7.79
CA GLY A 16 -2.93 -2.85 9.24
C GLY A 16 -3.43 -1.53 9.85
N ILE A 17 -3.65 -1.53 11.17
CA ILE A 17 -4.32 -0.43 11.88
C ILE A 17 -3.46 0.86 11.94
N GLU A 18 -2.14 0.73 12.08
CA GLU A 18 -1.24 1.88 12.11
C GLU A 18 -1.16 2.56 10.74
N ALA A 19 -1.17 1.77 9.67
CA ALA A 19 -1.28 2.28 8.30
C ALA A 19 -2.61 3.00 8.09
N TYR A 20 -3.73 2.44 8.59
CA TYR A 20 -5.04 3.08 8.53
C TYR A 20 -5.02 4.45 9.23
N ILE A 21 -4.52 4.51 10.47
CA ILE A 21 -4.44 5.76 11.23
C ILE A 21 -3.52 6.77 10.51
N THR A 22 -2.42 6.30 9.93
CA THR A 22 -1.49 7.15 9.17
C THR A 22 -2.14 7.72 7.91
N CYS A 23 -2.88 6.91 7.15
CA CYS A 23 -3.64 7.36 5.99
C CYS A 23 -4.77 8.33 6.37
N GLN A 24 -5.46 8.10 7.50
CA GLN A 24 -6.44 9.05 8.03
C GLN A 24 -5.82 10.41 8.38
N LYS A 25 -4.68 10.42 9.09
CA LYS A 25 -3.96 11.66 9.42
C LYS A 25 -3.42 12.37 8.16
N TRP A 26 -3.10 11.62 7.11
CA TRP A 26 -2.71 12.17 5.82
C TRP A 26 -3.87 12.90 5.13
N GLY A 27 -5.10 12.40 5.30
CA GLY A 27 -6.34 13.07 4.89
C GLY A 27 -6.69 12.96 3.41
N GLY A 28 -6.01 12.10 2.65
CA GLY A 28 -6.40 11.78 1.27
C GLY A 28 -7.21 10.49 1.16
N GLU A 29 -7.61 10.15 -0.06
CA GLU A 29 -8.41 8.94 -0.30
C GLU A 29 -7.56 7.67 -0.22
N PHE A 30 -8.08 6.66 0.49
CA PHE A 30 -7.46 5.35 0.58
C PHE A 30 -8.49 4.27 0.85
N GLN A 31 -8.12 3.02 0.57
CA GLN A 31 -8.94 1.83 0.82
C GLN A 31 -8.30 0.96 1.90
N TYR A 32 -9.11 0.32 2.75
CA TYR A 32 -8.64 -0.49 3.89
C TYR A 32 -9.10 -1.96 3.83
N PHE A 33 -10.10 -2.27 3.02
CA PHE A 33 -10.66 -3.63 2.93
C PHE A 33 -10.13 -4.34 1.69
N GLY A 34 -9.80 -5.63 1.85
CA GLY A 34 -9.36 -6.47 0.73
C GLY A 34 -8.05 -6.00 0.08
N VAL A 35 -7.19 -5.30 0.82
CA VAL A 35 -6.02 -4.58 0.29
C VAL A 35 -5.12 -5.44 -0.61
N ILE A 36 -4.83 -6.68 -0.21
CA ILE A 36 -3.94 -7.55 -0.99
C ILE A 36 -4.50 -7.82 -2.38
N GLU A 37 -5.76 -8.27 -2.46
CA GLU A 37 -6.39 -8.58 -3.75
C GLU A 37 -6.59 -7.30 -4.58
N ALA A 38 -7.02 -6.22 -3.95
CA ALA A 38 -7.21 -4.94 -4.63
C ALA A 38 -5.90 -4.36 -5.20
N ALA A 39 -4.77 -4.49 -4.47
CA ALA A 39 -3.46 -4.07 -4.94
C ALA A 39 -2.98 -4.92 -6.13
N ILE A 40 -3.20 -6.23 -6.09
CA ILE A 40 -2.86 -7.14 -7.19
C ILE A 40 -3.65 -6.80 -8.45
N GLU A 41 -4.97 -6.63 -8.33
CA GLU A 41 -5.83 -6.30 -9.47
C GLU A 41 -5.51 -4.90 -10.03
N ALA A 42 -5.24 -3.91 -9.16
CA ALA A 42 -4.79 -2.60 -9.59
C ALA A 42 -3.49 -2.69 -10.41
N ALA A 43 -2.48 -3.41 -9.91
CA ALA A 43 -1.21 -3.60 -10.61
C ALA A 43 -1.39 -4.32 -11.95
N ARG A 44 -2.20 -5.38 -12.00
CA ARG A 44 -2.52 -6.11 -13.24
C ARG A 44 -3.25 -5.24 -14.27
N SER A 45 -4.03 -4.28 -13.80
CA SER A 45 -4.73 -3.31 -14.64
C SER A 45 -3.84 -2.18 -15.15
N GLY A 46 -2.53 -2.23 -14.88
CA GLY A 46 -1.56 -1.21 -15.29
C GLY A 46 -1.52 0.02 -14.38
N LEU A 47 -2.17 -0.03 -13.21
CA LEU A 47 -2.07 1.03 -12.21
C LEU A 47 -0.80 0.85 -11.38
N ASN A 48 -0.41 1.94 -10.69
CA ASN A 48 0.76 1.95 -9.80
C ASN A 48 0.29 2.17 -8.35
N PRO A 49 -0.24 1.12 -7.69
CA PRO A 49 -0.80 1.27 -6.36
C PRO A 49 0.27 1.51 -5.30
N LEU A 50 -0.07 2.27 -4.26
CA LEU A 50 0.74 2.41 -3.05
C LEU A 50 0.06 1.69 -1.90
N VAL A 51 0.74 0.69 -1.33
CA VAL A 51 0.28 0.04 -0.10
C VAL A 51 1.08 0.58 1.07
N VAL A 52 0.42 1.32 1.94
CA VAL A 52 0.97 1.73 3.24
C VAL A 52 0.75 0.56 4.19
N CYS A 53 1.82 0.02 4.74
CA CYS A 53 1.78 -1.21 5.54
C CYS A 53 2.34 -0.95 6.93
N ALA A 54 1.66 -1.45 7.96
CA ALA A 54 2.21 -1.50 9.31
C ALA A 54 3.40 -2.47 9.36
N GLU A 55 4.29 -2.26 10.33
CA GLU A 55 5.44 -3.15 10.53
C GLU A 55 4.95 -4.58 10.86
N GLY A 56 5.58 -5.59 10.23
CA GLY A 56 5.19 -6.99 10.38
C GLY A 56 4.04 -7.48 9.47
N GLU A 57 3.20 -6.59 8.94
CA GLU A 57 2.05 -6.94 8.09
C GLU A 57 2.42 -7.14 6.60
N SER A 58 3.66 -6.81 6.21
CA SER A 58 4.10 -6.81 4.80
C SER A 58 4.36 -8.20 4.22
N SER A 59 4.65 -9.19 5.06
CA SER A 59 5.05 -10.54 4.63
C SER A 59 4.00 -11.24 3.75
N GLY A 60 2.72 -11.14 4.13
CA GLY A 60 1.61 -11.71 3.37
C GLY A 60 1.42 -11.04 2.01
N LEU A 61 1.54 -9.70 1.97
CA LEU A 61 1.46 -8.94 0.73
C LEU A 61 2.61 -9.27 -0.22
N ILE A 62 3.85 -9.30 0.28
CA ILE A 62 5.05 -9.61 -0.52
C ILE A 62 4.94 -11.00 -1.14
N ARG A 63 4.54 -12.00 -0.35
CA ARG A 63 4.34 -13.36 -0.85
C ARG A 63 3.32 -13.37 -1.99
N ARG A 64 2.17 -12.73 -1.78
CA ARG A 64 1.08 -12.69 -2.76
C ARG A 64 1.45 -11.95 -4.05
N LEU A 65 2.21 -10.86 -3.96
CA LEU A 65 2.75 -10.15 -5.13
C LEU A 65 3.76 -11.02 -5.89
N THR A 66 4.61 -11.75 -5.17
CA THR A 66 5.59 -12.69 -5.74
C THR A 66 4.88 -13.82 -6.48
N ASP A 67 3.89 -14.46 -5.85
CA ASP A 67 3.08 -15.52 -6.45
C ASP A 67 2.34 -15.03 -7.71
N ALA A 68 1.95 -13.75 -7.74
CA ALA A 68 1.30 -13.11 -8.88
C ALA A 68 2.29 -12.58 -9.95
N ALA A 69 3.60 -12.77 -9.78
CA ALA A 69 4.67 -12.24 -10.63
C ALA A 69 4.63 -10.70 -10.80
N ILE A 70 4.22 -9.98 -9.75
CA ILE A 70 4.15 -8.51 -9.72
C ILE A 70 5.41 -7.96 -9.07
N SER A 71 6.10 -7.08 -9.79
CA SER A 71 7.26 -6.35 -9.26
C SER A 71 6.81 -5.27 -8.28
N TYR A 72 7.60 -5.05 -7.23
CA TYR A 72 7.31 -4.04 -6.21
C TYR A 72 8.59 -3.35 -5.72
N GLN A 73 8.41 -2.21 -5.07
CA GLN A 73 9.46 -1.49 -4.35
C GLN A 73 9.02 -1.27 -2.91
N VAL A 74 9.95 -1.45 -1.98
CA VAL A 74 9.72 -1.20 -0.55
C VAL A 74 10.42 0.09 -0.16
N PHE A 75 9.69 0.97 0.50
CA PHE A 75 10.21 2.21 1.04
C PHE A 75 10.02 2.23 2.56
N GLU A 76 11.12 2.39 3.28
CA GLU A 76 11.06 2.63 4.73
C GLU A 76 10.60 4.06 5.01
N ALA A 77 9.53 4.19 5.79
CA ALA A 77 8.98 5.47 6.20
C ALA A 77 8.99 5.56 7.73
N ALA A 78 10.13 5.97 8.31
CA ALA A 78 10.22 6.24 9.74
C ALA A 78 9.14 7.25 10.19
N LEU A 79 8.33 6.85 11.17
CA LEU A 79 7.37 7.69 11.89
C LEU A 79 8.13 8.54 12.92
N VAL A 80 8.81 9.61 12.46
CA VAL A 80 9.30 10.69 13.32
C VAL A 80 9.07 12.03 12.63
#